data_AF-A0A8K0XKB3-F1
#
_entry.id   AF-A0A8K0XKB3-F1
#
_cell.length_a   1.000
_cell.length_b   1.000
_cell.length_c   1.000
_cell.angle_alpha   90.00
_cell.angle_beta   90.00
_cell.angle_gamma   90.00
#
_symmetry.space_group_name_H-M   'P 1'
#
loop_
_entity.id
_entity.type
_entity.pdbx_description
1 polymer ?
#
loop_
_entity_poly.entity_id
_entity_poly.type
_entity_poly.pdbx_seq_one_letter_code
_entity_poly.pdbx_strand_id
1 'polypeptide(L)'
;VYFQAGKNREGYFTTEKILDHATAAMDLLSKHYPDDDHVLVFDNATTHTARAADAISAQHMSKFPTKPGNPFFGVEVNVLGADGCPLYSENGKLKKTKRPMGDGTFKDGTAQSLYFPAGHPCAGVF
;
A
#
# COMPACT_ATOMS: atom_id res chain seq x y z
N VAL A 1 1.17 0.60 -25.97
CA VAL A 1 0.08 0.75 -24.98
C VAL A 1 -0.95 1.69 -25.58
N TYR A 2 -2.20 1.26 -25.77
CA TYR A 2 -3.30 2.16 -26.18
C TYR A 2 -3.84 2.83 -24.92
N PHE A 3 -3.66 4.14 -24.78
CA PHE A 3 -4.23 4.91 -23.68
C PHE A 3 -5.72 5.17 -23.96
N GLN A 4 -6.61 4.65 -23.13
CA GLN A 4 -8.05 4.88 -23.27
C GLN A 4 -8.52 5.92 -22.24
N ALA A 5 -9.04 7.05 -22.71
CA ALA A 5 -9.67 8.07 -21.85
C ALA A 5 -11.05 7.59 -21.31
N GLY A 6 -11.35 7.73 -20.00
CA GLY A 6 -12.63 7.31 -19.40
C GLY A 6 -12.63 7.10 -17.87
N LYS A 7 -13.74 6.61 -17.29
CA LYS A 7 -13.79 6.08 -15.91
C LYS A 7 -13.44 4.59 -16.02
N ASN A 8 -12.42 4.11 -15.30
CA ASN A 8 -11.81 2.76 -15.44
C ASN A 8 -10.89 2.59 -16.66
N ARG A 9 -10.08 3.63 -16.94
CA ARG A 9 -9.08 3.65 -18.02
C ARG A 9 -8.08 2.53 -17.89
N GLU A 10 -7.99 1.71 -18.92
CA GLU A 10 -6.81 0.90 -19.17
C GLU A 10 -5.64 1.84 -19.52
N GLY A 11 -4.60 1.84 -18.69
CA GLY A 11 -3.35 2.55 -18.98
C GLY A 11 -2.92 3.64 -17.98
N TYR A 12 -3.68 3.94 -16.93
CA TYR A 12 -3.12 4.75 -15.83
C TYR A 12 -2.04 3.97 -15.08
N PHE A 13 -0.97 4.69 -14.71
CA PHE A 13 0.07 4.17 -13.84
C PHE A 13 -0.47 4.05 -12.42
N THR A 14 -0.39 2.85 -11.86
CA THR A 14 -0.59 2.63 -10.43
C THR A 14 0.71 2.91 -9.69
N THR A 15 0.65 3.03 -8.36
CA THR A 15 1.86 3.17 -7.53
C THR A 15 2.82 1.99 -7.75
N GLU A 16 2.30 0.78 -7.90
CA GLU A 16 3.09 -0.42 -8.18
C GLU A 16 3.82 -0.30 -9.52
N LYS A 17 3.13 0.12 -10.58
CA LYS A 17 3.77 0.33 -11.89
C LYS A 17 4.87 1.40 -11.86
N ILE A 18 4.72 2.43 -11.01
CA ILE A 18 5.75 3.45 -10.82
C ILE A 18 6.97 2.85 -10.12
N LEU A 19 6.75 2.02 -9.08
CA LEU A 19 7.83 1.31 -8.39
C LEU A 19 8.56 0.35 -9.34
N ASP A 20 7.82 -0.43 -10.14
CA ASP A 20 8.40 -1.34 -11.14
C ASP A 20 9.24 -0.57 -12.16
N HIS A 21 8.72 0.54 -12.67
CA HIS A 21 9.42 1.38 -13.64
C HIS A 21 10.68 2.03 -13.04
N ALA A 22 10.60 2.55 -11.82
CA ALA A 22 11.74 3.14 -11.13
C ALA A 22 12.82 2.08 -10.82
N THR A 23 12.42 0.88 -10.41
CA THR A 23 13.34 -0.24 -10.14
C THR A 23 14.06 -0.67 -11.41
N ALA A 24 13.32 -0.87 -12.51
CA ALA A 24 13.92 -1.19 -13.80
C ALA A 24 14.91 -0.12 -14.28
N ALA A 25 14.60 1.17 -14.06
CA ALA A 25 15.51 2.25 -14.38
C ALA A 25 16.78 2.20 -13.51
N MET A 26 16.65 1.97 -12.19
CA MET A 26 17.79 1.81 -11.28
C MET A 26 18.68 0.62 -11.65
N ASP A 27 18.09 -0.51 -12.04
CA ASP A 27 18.83 -1.69 -12.49
C ASP A 27 19.63 -1.42 -13.77
N LEU A 28 19.04 -0.70 -14.74
CA LEU A 28 19.72 -0.29 -15.97
C LEU A 28 20.87 0.68 -15.70
N LEU A 29 20.64 1.68 -14.85
CA LEU A 29 21.67 2.65 -14.49
C LEU A 29 22.84 1.97 -13.78
N SER A 30 22.55 1.10 -12.80
CA SER A 30 23.58 0.34 -12.08
C SER A 30 24.38 -0.59 -13.00
N LYS A 31 23.73 -1.18 -14.01
CA LYS A 31 24.39 -2.07 -14.97
C LYS A 31 25.28 -1.35 -15.97
N HIS A 32 24.83 -0.20 -16.47
CA HIS A 32 25.46 0.47 -17.61
C HIS A 32 26.35 1.65 -17.21
N TYR A 33 26.12 2.23 -16.03
CA TYR A 33 26.80 3.41 -15.51
C TYR A 33 27.09 3.25 -14.01
N PRO A 34 27.89 2.24 -13.62
CA PRO A 34 28.11 1.91 -12.21
C PRO A 34 28.92 2.97 -11.45
N ASP A 35 29.69 3.79 -12.15
CA ASP A 35 30.58 4.80 -11.56
C ASP A 35 29.95 6.20 -11.49
N ASP A 36 28.70 6.34 -11.98
CA ASP A 36 27.98 7.61 -12.02
C ASP A 36 26.99 7.71 -10.84
N ASP A 37 26.85 8.92 -10.31
CA ASP A 37 25.78 9.24 -9.35
C ASP A 37 24.47 9.52 -10.09
N HIS A 38 23.42 8.78 -9.74
CA HIS A 38 22.10 8.87 -10.39
C HIS A 38 21.09 9.62 -9.52
N VAL A 39 20.46 10.65 -10.05
CA VAL A 39 19.38 11.39 -9.39
C VAL A 39 18.08 11.27 -10.18
N LEU A 40 17.07 10.62 -9.59
CA LEU A 40 15.73 10.48 -10.16
C LEU A 40 14.81 11.55 -9.55
N VAL A 41 14.18 12.37 -10.39
CA VAL A 41 13.29 13.46 -9.97
C VAL A 41 11.87 13.15 -10.39
N PHE A 42 10.95 13.18 -9.42
CA PHE A 42 9.51 12.98 -9.62
C PHE A 42 8.75 14.23 -9.19
N ASP A 43 7.57 14.47 -9.76
CA ASP A 43 6.65 15.51 -9.28
C ASP A 43 5.83 15.01 -8.08
N ASN A 44 5.02 15.91 -7.52
CA ASN A 44 4.24 15.62 -6.31
C ASN A 44 2.92 14.89 -6.59
N ALA A 45 2.82 14.15 -7.71
CA ALA A 45 1.61 13.42 -8.03
C ALA A 45 1.25 12.45 -6.88
N THR A 46 -0.04 12.24 -6.66
CA THR A 46 -0.54 11.39 -5.55
C THR A 46 -0.01 9.95 -5.64
N THR A 47 0.30 9.48 -6.85
CA THR A 47 0.86 8.16 -7.11
C THR A 47 2.35 8.04 -6.73
N HIS A 48 3.11 9.14 -6.76
CA HIS A 48 4.52 9.21 -6.32
C HIS A 48 4.66 9.40 -4.80
N THR A 49 3.65 10.01 -4.17
CA THR A 49 3.62 10.28 -2.72
C THR A 49 2.85 9.22 -1.93
N ALA A 50 2.39 8.16 -2.60
CA ALA A 50 1.69 7.06 -1.99
C ALA A 50 2.61 6.30 -1.00
N ARG A 51 2.06 5.95 0.16
CA ARG A 51 2.71 5.04 1.11
C ARG A 51 2.45 3.61 0.68
N ALA A 52 3.27 2.68 1.19
CA ALA A 52 2.96 1.25 1.09
C ALA A 52 1.53 0.97 1.60
N ALA A 53 0.85 0.00 0.98
CA ALA A 53 -0.56 -0.29 1.26
C ALA A 53 -0.82 -0.69 2.72
N ASP A 54 0.20 -1.23 3.39
CA ASP A 54 0.22 -1.67 4.78
C ASP A 54 1.03 -0.73 5.70
N ALA A 55 1.45 0.44 5.21
CA ALA A 55 2.27 1.36 5.98
C ALA A 55 1.63 1.73 7.33
N ILE A 56 2.44 1.74 8.38
CA ILE A 56 2.01 2.11 9.73
C ILE A 56 1.47 3.55 9.74
N SER A 57 0.32 3.73 10.36
CA SER A 57 -0.32 5.03 10.53
C SER A 57 -0.68 5.28 11.99
N ALA A 58 -0.25 6.43 12.51
CA ALA A 58 -0.63 6.91 13.83
C ALA A 58 -2.00 7.63 13.85
N GLN A 59 -2.59 7.91 12.68
CA GLN A 59 -3.77 8.78 12.57
C GLN A 59 -5.05 8.18 13.19
N HIS A 60 -5.06 6.88 13.47
CA HIS A 60 -6.22 6.16 14.02
C HIS A 60 -5.83 5.16 15.12
N MET A 61 -4.82 5.48 15.93
CA MET A 61 -4.48 4.64 17.09
C MET A 61 -5.61 4.69 18.13
N SER A 62 -6.14 3.53 18.50
CA SER A 62 -7.11 3.41 19.58
C SER A 62 -6.42 3.48 20.94
N LYS A 63 -7.07 4.12 21.91
CA LYS A 63 -6.59 4.14 23.31
C LYS A 63 -6.68 2.77 23.99
N PHE A 64 -7.57 1.92 23.50
CA PHE A 64 -7.84 0.57 24.01
C PHE A 64 -7.72 -0.44 22.87
N PRO A 65 -7.51 -1.73 23.15
CA PRO A 65 -7.59 -2.77 22.13
C PRO A 65 -8.91 -2.70 21.36
N THR A 66 -8.86 -2.95 20.05
CA THR A 66 -10.05 -2.99 19.21
C THR A 66 -11.05 -4.02 19.76
N LYS A 67 -12.33 -3.65 19.78
CA LYS A 67 -13.41 -4.55 20.23
C LYS A 67 -13.80 -5.53 19.12
N PRO A 68 -14.11 -6.80 19.45
CA PRO A 68 -14.69 -7.73 18.49
C PRO A 68 -15.93 -7.12 17.82
N GLY A 69 -16.02 -7.24 16.49
CA GLY A 69 -17.16 -6.72 15.71
C GLY A 69 -17.10 -5.24 15.35
N ASN A 70 -16.08 -4.48 15.80
CA ASN A 70 -15.88 -3.09 15.39
C ASN A 70 -14.41 -2.79 15.03
N PRO A 71 -13.95 -3.23 13.84
CA PRO A 71 -12.55 -3.09 13.43
C PRO A 71 -12.13 -1.64 13.23
N PHE A 72 -11.19 -1.14 14.04
CA PHE A 72 -10.84 0.29 14.10
C PHE A 72 -9.41 0.59 13.68
N PHE A 73 -8.45 -0.22 14.10
CA PHE A 73 -7.01 -0.06 13.95
C PHE A 73 -6.47 -0.88 12.76
N GLY A 74 -6.52 -0.30 11.56
CA GLY A 74 -6.02 -0.90 10.33
C GLY A 74 -6.07 0.08 9.16
N VAL A 75 -5.62 -0.36 8.00
CA VAL A 75 -5.58 0.47 6.77
C VAL A 75 -6.75 0.09 5.87
N GLU A 76 -7.42 1.09 5.29
CA GLU A 76 -8.36 0.85 4.21
C GLU A 76 -7.62 0.71 2.88
N VAL A 77 -7.82 -0.41 2.21
CA VAL A 77 -7.28 -0.66 0.87
C VAL A 77 -8.41 -0.86 -0.13
N ASN A 78 -8.19 -0.47 -1.38
CA ASN A 78 -9.13 -0.74 -2.45
C ASN A 78 -9.15 -2.25 -2.73
N VAL A 79 -10.34 -2.82 -2.90
CA VAL A 79 -10.50 -4.20 -3.34
C VAL A 79 -10.22 -4.24 -4.83
N LEU A 80 -9.24 -5.05 -5.24
CA LEU A 80 -8.91 -5.26 -6.65
C LEU A 80 -9.69 -6.45 -7.22
N GLY A 81 -10.08 -6.36 -8.49
CA GLY A 81 -10.65 -7.45 -9.27
C GLY A 81 -9.58 -8.40 -9.80
N ALA A 82 -10.00 -9.45 -10.53
CA ALA A 82 -9.08 -10.42 -11.15
C ALA A 82 -8.16 -9.78 -12.21
N ASP A 83 -8.56 -8.64 -12.73
CA ASP A 83 -7.83 -7.79 -13.68
C ASP A 83 -6.83 -6.84 -13.00
N GLY A 84 -6.76 -6.83 -11.66
CA GLY A 84 -5.94 -5.89 -10.90
C GLY A 84 -6.53 -4.48 -10.83
N CYS A 85 -7.73 -4.26 -11.37
CA CYS A 85 -8.39 -2.96 -11.31
C CYS A 85 -9.22 -2.81 -10.02
N PRO A 86 -9.34 -1.60 -9.45
CA PRO A 86 -10.21 -1.39 -8.30
C PRO A 86 -11.68 -1.70 -8.61
N LEU A 87 -12.32 -2.49 -7.75
CA LEU A 87 -13.75 -2.77 -7.81
C LEU A 87 -14.57 -1.58 -7.32
N TYR A 88 -15.73 -1.38 -7.94
CA TYR A 88 -16.68 -0.35 -7.53
C TYR A 88 -17.95 -0.99 -6.97
N SER A 89 -18.52 -0.34 -5.98
CA SER A 89 -19.88 -0.62 -5.49
C SER A 89 -20.92 -0.21 -6.53
N GLU A 90 -22.16 -0.70 -6.37
CA GLU A 90 -23.32 -0.33 -7.21
C GLU A 90 -23.53 1.20 -7.30
N ASN A 91 -23.14 1.93 -6.24
CA ASN A 91 -23.20 3.39 -6.16
C ASN A 91 -22.02 4.09 -6.86
N GLY A 92 -21.14 3.35 -7.54
CA GLY A 92 -19.98 3.88 -8.24
C GLY A 92 -18.85 4.37 -7.33
N LYS A 93 -18.89 4.07 -6.02
CA LYS A 93 -17.79 4.32 -5.07
C LYS A 93 -16.82 3.14 -5.05
N LEU A 94 -15.52 3.39 -4.88
CA LEU A 94 -14.52 2.35 -4.71
C LEU A 94 -14.89 1.41 -3.55
N LYS A 95 -14.87 0.11 -3.84
CA LYS A 95 -15.03 -0.91 -2.81
C LYS A 95 -13.73 -0.98 -2.03
N LYS A 96 -13.80 -0.73 -0.72
CA LYS A 96 -12.66 -0.80 0.17
C LYS A 96 -12.82 -1.97 1.14
N THR A 97 -11.70 -2.51 1.58
CA THR A 97 -11.62 -3.47 2.68
C THR A 97 -10.57 -3.01 3.67
N LYS A 98 -10.72 -3.40 4.94
CA LYS A 98 -9.76 -3.09 5.98
C LYS A 98 -8.76 -4.23 6.13
N ARG A 99 -7.48 -3.90 6.25
CA ARG A 99 -6.39 -4.85 6.47
C ARG A 99 -5.53 -4.41 7.67
N PRO A 100 -4.86 -5.35 8.34
CA PRO A 100 -3.85 -5.00 9.33
C PRO A 100 -2.72 -4.21 8.67
N MET A 101 -2.14 -3.26 9.40
CA MET A 101 -0.87 -2.62 9.07
C MET A 101 0.28 -3.64 9.14
N GLY A 102 1.40 -3.32 8.52
CA GLY A 102 2.65 -4.04 8.72
C GLY A 102 3.16 -3.92 10.15
N ASP A 103 4.07 -4.81 10.52
CA ASP A 103 4.73 -4.79 11.81
C ASP A 103 5.65 -3.57 11.95
N GLY A 104 5.78 -3.08 13.18
CA GLY A 104 6.83 -2.13 13.54
C GLY A 104 8.19 -2.80 13.67
N THR A 105 9.21 -2.04 14.05
CA THR A 105 10.55 -2.56 14.27
C THR A 105 11.06 -2.12 15.65
N PHE A 106 11.45 -3.08 16.47
CA PHE A 106 12.11 -2.83 17.75
C PHE A 106 13.55 -2.33 17.54
N LYS A 107 14.19 -1.82 18.60
CA LYS A 107 15.57 -1.30 18.53
C LYS A 107 16.62 -2.35 18.14
N ASP A 108 16.31 -3.63 18.39
CA ASP A 108 17.16 -4.77 18.04
C ASP A 108 16.91 -5.27 16.59
N GLY A 109 16.03 -4.61 15.84
CA GLY A 109 15.67 -4.98 14.47
C GLY A 109 14.57 -6.04 14.37
N THR A 110 14.09 -6.57 15.49
CA THR A 110 13.01 -7.57 15.49
C THR A 110 11.65 -6.94 15.18
N ALA A 111 10.75 -7.72 14.58
CA ALA A 111 9.41 -7.26 14.25
C ALA A 111 8.57 -7.01 15.52
N GLN A 112 7.99 -5.81 15.62
CA GLN A 112 7.03 -5.46 16.65
C GLN A 112 5.62 -5.62 16.08
N SER A 113 4.99 -6.76 16.38
CA SER A 113 3.61 -6.95 15.94
C SER A 113 2.66 -5.97 16.63
N LEU A 114 1.81 -5.34 15.82
CA LEU A 114 0.79 -4.40 16.28
C LEU A 114 -0.53 -5.10 16.65
N TYR A 115 -0.62 -6.40 16.38
CA TYR A 115 -1.84 -7.18 16.48
C TYR A 115 -1.68 -8.38 17.41
N PHE A 116 -2.79 -8.90 17.90
CA PHE A 116 -2.78 -10.11 18.72
C PHE A 116 -2.31 -11.32 17.90
N PRO A 117 -1.40 -12.15 18.44
CA PRO A 117 -0.87 -13.31 17.72
C PRO A 117 -1.94 -14.38 17.51
N ALA A 118 -1.68 -15.29 16.58
CA ALA A 118 -2.53 -16.46 16.37
C ALA A 118 -2.70 -17.26 17.67
N GLY A 119 -3.93 -17.69 17.95
CA GLY A 119 -4.29 -18.41 19.19
C GLY A 119 -4.71 -17.51 20.36
N HIS A 120 -4.55 -16.19 20.26
CA HIS A 120 -5.11 -15.27 21.24
C HIS A 120 -6.64 -15.14 21.08
N PRO A 121 -7.44 -14.97 22.15
CA PRO A 121 -8.89 -14.78 22.05
C PRO A 121 -9.34 -13.61 21.16
N CYS A 122 -8.47 -12.60 21.02
CA CYS A 122 -8.68 -11.43 20.17
C CYS A 122 -7.88 -11.48 18.85
N ALA A 123 -7.36 -12.64 18.44
CA ALA A 123 -6.67 -12.78 17.16
C ALA A 123 -7.61 -12.37 16.00
N GLY A 124 -7.09 -11.58 15.06
CA GLY A 124 -7.86 -11.06 13.93
C GLY A 124 -8.79 -9.88 14.27
N VAL A 125 -8.80 -9.40 15.52
CA VAL A 125 -9.51 -8.18 15.90
C VAL A 125 -8.57 -6.99 15.73
N PHE A 126 -8.82 -6.17 14.72
CA PHE A 126 -8.02 -4.99 14.40
C PHE A 126 -8.88 -3.80 14.00
#